data_AF-A0A919XJQ9-F1
#
_entry.id   AF-A0A919XJQ9-F1
#
_cell.length_a   1.000
_cell.length_b   1.000
_cell.length_c   1.000
_cell.angle_alpha   90.00
_cell.angle_beta   90.00
_cell.angle_gamma   90.00
#
_symmetry.space_group_name_H-M   'P 1'
#
loop_
_entity.id
_entity.type
_entity.pdbx_description
1 polymer ?
#
loop_
_entity_poly.entity_id
_entity_poly.type
_entity_poly.pdbx_seq_one_letter_code
_entity_poly.pdbx_strand_id
1 'polypeptide(L)' 'MQFTRESGLVKVWVSLVMTGTYRIDQVPELYNLKEVVSEVINGTPA' A
#
# COMPACT_ATOMS: atom_id res chain seq x y z
N MET A 1 9.52 2.21 13.27
CA MET A 1 8.35 1.32 13.05
C MET A 1 8.46 0.75 11.65
N GLN A 2 8.15 -0.52 11.47
CA GLN A 2 8.19 -1.18 10.16
C GLN A 2 6.79 -1.69 9.84
N PHE A 3 6.22 -1.21 8.74
CA PHE A 3 4.96 -1.72 8.21
C PHE A 3 5.20 -3.05 7.50
N THR A 4 4.24 -3.95 7.61
CA THR A 4 4.22 -5.24 6.92
C THR A 4 2.90 -5.37 6.16
N ARG A 5 2.80 -6.33 5.25
CA ARG A 5 1.54 -6.66 4.56
C ARG A 5 0.35 -6.95 5.50
N GLU A 6 0.64 -7.35 6.74
CA GLU A 6 -0.37 -7.62 7.76
C GLU A 6 -0.82 -6.37 8.54
N SER A 7 -0.13 -5.23 8.39
CA SER A 7 -0.54 -3.98 9.03
C SER A 7 -1.91 -3.53 8.53
N GLY A 8 -2.79 -3.18 9.46
CA GLY A 8 -4.12 -2.65 9.12
C GLY A 8 -4.04 -1.40 8.23
N LEU A 9 -3.06 -0.51 8.51
CA LEU A 9 -2.85 0.69 7.69
C LEU A 9 -2.45 0.35 6.25
N VAL A 10 -1.58 -0.66 6.05
CA VAL A 10 -1.19 -1.13 4.71
C VAL A 10 -2.41 -1.68 3.98
N LYS A 11 -3.22 -2.52 4.63
CA LYS A 11 -4.44 -3.10 4.03
C LYS A 11 -5.43 -2.02 3.59
N VAL A 12 -5.66 -1.01 4.42
CA VAL A 12 -6.54 0.12 4.09
C VAL A 12 -6.01 0.87 2.86
N TRP A 13 -4.72 1.21 2.83
CA TRP A 13 -4.13 1.90 1.68
C TRP A 13 -4.18 1.07 0.40
N VAL A 14 -3.87 -0.23 0.48
CA VAL A 14 -3.99 -1.14 -0.66
C VAL A 14 -5.42 -1.16 -1.19
N SER A 15 -6.43 -1.32 -0.33
CA SER A 15 -7.84 -1.28 -0.76
C SER A 15 -8.24 0.07 -1.38
N LEU A 16 -7.79 1.18 -0.81
CA LEU A 16 -8.06 2.52 -1.32
C LEU A 16 -7.43 2.76 -2.71
N VAL A 17 -6.24 2.20 -2.96
CA VAL A 17 -5.57 2.31 -4.26
C VAL A 17 -6.19 1.34 -5.28
N MET A 18 -6.50 0.10 -4.89
CA MET A 18 -7.15 -0.89 -5.76
C MET A 18 -8.57 -0.47 -6.17
N THR A 19 -9.29 0.25 -5.31
CA THR A 19 -10.61 0.81 -5.63
C THR A 19 -10.53 2.06 -6.51
N GLY A 20 -9.33 2.57 -6.79
CA GLY A 20 -9.12 3.78 -7.58
C GLY A 20 -9.45 5.08 -6.84
N THR A 21 -9.73 5.02 -5.54
CA THR A 21 -9.99 6.21 -4.71
C THR A 21 -8.73 7.07 -4.58
N TYR A 22 -7.58 6.41 -4.48
CA TYR A 22 -6.26 7.04 -4.42
C TYR A 22 -5.32 6.40 -5.44
N ARG A 23 -4.31 7.15 -5.87
CA ARG A 23 -3.20 6.59 -6.66
C ARG A 23 -2.02 6.23 -5.77
N ILE A 24 -1.14 5.35 -6.26
CA ILE A 24 0.07 4.96 -5.53
C ILE A 24 0.99 6.16 -5.23
N ASP A 25 0.99 7.19 -6.08
CA ASP A 25 1.72 8.44 -5.85
C ASP A 25 1.19 9.26 -4.66
N GLN A 26 -0.07 9.05 -4.28
CA GLN A 26 -0.71 9.74 -3.15
C GLN A 26 -0.51 9.02 -1.82
N VAL A 27 0.09 7.83 -1.83
CA VAL A 27 0.44 7.13 -0.58
C VAL A 27 1.57 7.90 0.10
N PRO A 28 1.40 8.30 1.38
CA PRO A 28 2.40 9.10 2.07
C PRO A 28 3.71 8.32 2.26
N GLU A 29 4.83 9.03 2.14
CA GLU A 29 6.18 8.50 2.39
C GLU A 29 6.45 8.41 3.89
N LEU A 30 5.69 7.54 4.55
CA LEU A 30 5.79 7.28 5.98
C LEU A 30 6.56 5.99 6.22
N TYR A 31 7.81 6.11 6.65
CA TYR A 31 8.74 4.97 6.81
C TYR A 31 8.76 4.12 5.53
N ASN A 32 8.37 2.84 5.60
CA ASN A 32 8.30 1.91 4.48
C ASN A 32 6.86 1.68 3.97
N LEU A 33 5.88 2.53 4.32
CA LEU A 33 4.48 2.33 3.96
C LEU A 33 4.27 2.28 2.44
N LYS A 34 4.76 3.30 1.72
CA LYS A 34 4.60 3.42 0.27
C LYS A 34 5.26 2.27 -0.48
N GLU A 35 6.44 1.84 -0.04
CA GLU A 35 7.13 0.68 -0.60
C GLU A 35 6.30 -0.59 -0.44
N VAL A 36 5.81 -0.88 0.78
CA VAL A 36 5.03 -2.09 1.04
C VAL A 36 3.69 -2.08 0.30
N VAL A 37 3.00 -0.94 0.26
CA VAL A 37 1.73 -0.81 -0.49
C VAL A 37 1.99 -1.02 -1.99
N SER A 38 3.07 -0.45 -2.53
CA SER A 38 3.49 -0.63 -3.93
C SER A 38 3.84 -2.10 -4.24
N GLU A 39 4.58 -2.76 -3.35
CA GLU A 39 4.94 -4.17 -3.48
C GLU A 39 3.70 -5.06 -3.48
N VAL A 40 2.75 -4.83 -2.58
CA VAL A 40 1.51 -5.62 -2.51
C VAL A 40 0.66 -5.47 -3.77
N ILE A 41 0.57 -4.25 -4.33
CA ILE A 41 -0.23 -3.98 -5.53
C ILE A 41 0.45 -4.54 -6.78
N ASN A 42 1.75 -4.26 -6.97
CA ASN A 42 2.51 -4.71 -8.14
C ASN A 42 2.86 -6.21 -8.09
N GLY A 43 2.90 -6.80 -6.90
CA GLY A 43 3.18 -8.21 -6.67
C GLY A 43 1.97 -9.14 -6.79
N THR A 44 0.83 -8.66 -7.30
CA THR A 44 -0.34 -9.51 -7.56
C THR A 44 -0.02 -10.45 -8.73
N PRO A 45 0.11 -11.77 -8.55
CA PRO A 45 0.14 -12.70 -9.67
C PRO A 45 -1.23 -12.67 -10.35
N ALA A 46 -1.22 -12.66 -11.68
CA ALA A 46 -2.42 -12.72 -12.54
C ALA A 46 -3.37 -13.87 -12.17
#